data_AF-A0A0S8JZC5-F1
#
_entry.id   AF-A0A0S8JZC5-F1
#
_cell.length_a   1.000
_cell.length_b   1.000
_cell.length_c   1.000
_cell.angle_alpha   90.00
_cell.angle_beta   90.00
_cell.angle_gamma   90.00
#
_symmetry.space_group_name_H-M   'P 1'
#
loop_
_entity.id
_entity.type
_entity.pdbx_description
1 polymer ?
#
loop_
_entity_poly.entity_id
_entity_poly.type
_entity_poly.pdbx_seq_one_letter_code
_entity_poly.pdbx_strand_id
1 'polypeptide(L)'
;MAKGHIIKVLIKYHLPAIILVVLSLSPALGQDTIVVNEYTRILSVENKDTTDIFDSAIVSDPLLFQKGDIAMFYQVKGLQVYPPGHPDEGEIDRGSGNPNTGIYTLIRVFDVDIPDSAVIFSTYLPKMRTPLPGEVNQLIKVPVLDRLDTNKTITCRAWDSTKGTGGVVAIIARSKITLNSDIDVSGKGFAGGDTTLFGGDCSKVTGAFHFENDRDSSGRKGEGVVQSNYIYKRGRGFVVNAGGGGNGKFAGGAGGGNRGGGGTGGYPSQACGNNDPDNLASGSYIDSDLYTNVTELKNRIYFGGGGGAGNEGEGRTGTPGGNGGGIIILVTDTLESQNASLLAAGESVTEIVTAGAGGGGGGGVIVVDANVITGNLLMDVSGGDGGHTNYATDRSGPGGLGGAGVIWHAGSTLPGGVTTDYSPGSRGLWNGVSYGASSTGQLSGAVISNLIIPIRGFTFNVASGTQTICQGDTPDPIIASQPKGDVSFTYEWLARTNGSGWAPAPGTNDQKDYAPG
;
A
#
# COMPACT_ATOMS: atom_id res chain seq x y z
N MET A 1 -9.35 -13.71 -30.34
CA MET A 1 -9.31 -15.17 -30.15
C MET A 1 -8.65 -15.47 -28.82
N ALA A 2 -9.43 -15.83 -27.80
CA ALA A 2 -8.90 -16.18 -26.49
C ALA A 2 -8.10 -17.49 -26.62
N LYS A 3 -6.78 -17.43 -26.43
CA LYS A 3 -5.96 -18.63 -26.29
C LYS A 3 -6.21 -19.18 -24.89
N GLY A 4 -6.99 -20.25 -24.80
CA GLY A 4 -7.17 -20.99 -23.55
C GLY A 4 -5.82 -21.42 -22.97
N HIS A 5 -5.59 -21.12 -21.71
CA HIS A 5 -4.47 -21.70 -20.96
C HIS A 5 -4.81 -23.15 -20.62
N ILE A 6 -4.20 -24.09 -21.35
CA ILE A 6 -4.31 -25.52 -21.09
C ILE A 6 -3.44 -25.87 -19.88
N ILE A 7 -4.05 -26.26 -18.76
CA ILE A 7 -3.36 -26.89 -17.63
C ILE A 7 -3.03 -28.33 -18.04
N LYS A 8 -1.74 -28.64 -18.22
CA LYS A 8 -1.28 -30.02 -18.50
C LYS A 8 -1.16 -30.79 -17.18
N VAL A 9 -2.07 -31.74 -16.94
CA VAL A 9 -1.81 -32.81 -15.97
C VAL A 9 -1.00 -33.91 -16.68
N LEU A 10 0.14 -34.27 -16.10
CA LEU A 10 1.06 -35.29 -16.59
C LEU A 10 1.05 -36.47 -15.62
N ILE A 11 0.60 -37.64 -16.09
CA ILE A 11 0.80 -38.90 -15.38
C ILE A 11 2.10 -39.49 -15.92
N LYS A 12 3.20 -39.36 -15.16
CA LYS A 12 4.47 -40.03 -15.44
C LYS A 12 4.73 -41.05 -14.36
N TYR A 13 4.88 -42.31 -14.75
CA TYR A 13 5.59 -43.31 -13.96
C TYR A 13 7.09 -43.04 -14.11
N HIS A 14 7.76 -42.53 -13.08
CA HIS A 14 9.19 -42.72 -12.82
C HIS A 14 9.57 -42.21 -11.42
N LEU A 15 10.64 -42.84 -10.87
CA LEU A 15 11.18 -42.70 -9.51
C LEU A 15 11.27 -41.24 -9.02
N PRO A 16 11.09 -40.98 -7.71
CA PRO A 16 11.05 -39.63 -7.18
C PRO A 16 12.46 -39.03 -7.20
N ALA A 17 12.72 -38.17 -8.18
CA ALA A 17 13.75 -37.14 -8.04
C ALA A 17 13.09 -35.95 -7.34
N ILE A 18 13.34 -35.85 -6.03
CA ILE A 18 13.03 -34.66 -5.23
C ILE A 18 13.93 -33.53 -5.75
N ILE A 19 13.38 -32.64 -6.58
CA ILE A 19 14.03 -31.38 -6.94
C ILE A 19 13.61 -30.36 -5.89
N LEU A 20 14.48 -30.20 -4.89
CA LEU A 20 14.46 -29.10 -3.94
C LEU A 20 14.98 -27.86 -4.67
N VAL A 21 14.09 -26.94 -5.08
CA VAL A 21 14.53 -25.61 -5.54
C VAL A 21 14.95 -24.83 -4.31
N VAL A 22 16.24 -24.87 -4.00
CA VAL A 22 16.86 -23.96 -3.04
C VAL A 22 16.94 -22.61 -3.73
N LEU A 23 16.08 -21.66 -3.34
CA LEU A 23 16.40 -20.24 -3.57
C LEU A 23 17.78 -20.01 -2.96
N SER A 24 18.74 -19.54 -3.75
CA SER A 24 20.03 -19.07 -3.25
C SER A 24 19.82 -17.77 -2.47
N LEU A 25 19.25 -17.91 -1.28
CA LEU A 25 19.26 -16.90 -0.23
C LEU A 25 20.66 -16.92 0.35
N SER A 26 21.36 -15.80 0.27
CA SER A 26 22.54 -15.56 1.08
C SER A 26 22.18 -15.92 2.53
N PRO A 27 22.88 -16.83 3.21
CA PRO A 27 22.60 -17.13 4.60
C PRO A 27 23.11 -15.96 5.45
N ALA A 28 22.29 -14.91 5.58
CA ALA A 28 22.35 -14.05 6.76
C ALA A 28 21.74 -14.86 7.91
N LEU A 29 22.59 -15.55 8.66
CA LEU A 29 22.23 -16.19 9.92
C LEU A 29 21.52 -15.16 10.80
N GLY A 30 20.24 -15.39 11.13
CA GLY A 30 19.51 -14.65 12.16
C GLY A 30 18.37 -13.70 11.74
N GLN A 31 17.87 -13.70 10.50
CA GLN A 31 16.70 -12.88 10.15
C GLN A 31 15.36 -13.64 10.28
N ASP A 32 14.56 -13.21 11.26
CA ASP A 32 13.16 -13.62 11.49
C ASP A 32 12.16 -12.91 10.55
N THR A 33 12.68 -12.07 9.65
CA THR A 33 11.89 -11.31 8.67
C THR A 33 12.39 -11.58 7.24
N ILE A 34 11.49 -11.57 6.26
CA ILE A 34 11.80 -11.75 4.83
C ILE A 34 11.16 -10.66 3.96
N VAL A 35 11.90 -10.20 2.95
CA VAL A 35 11.39 -9.32 1.90
C VAL A 35 11.17 -10.17 0.64
N VAL A 36 9.93 -10.21 0.15
CA VAL A 36 9.51 -11.14 -0.92
C VAL A 36 9.35 -10.48 -2.30
N ASN A 37 9.37 -9.15 -2.35
CA ASN A 37 9.25 -8.39 -3.59
C ASN A 37 10.54 -7.64 -3.92
N GLU A 38 10.76 -7.46 -5.23
CA GLU A 38 11.80 -6.61 -5.79
C GLU A 38 11.15 -5.45 -6.55
N TYR A 39 11.79 -4.29 -6.55
CA TYR A 39 11.19 -3.03 -7.00
C TYR A 39 12.13 -2.30 -7.94
N THR A 40 11.59 -1.75 -9.02
CA THR A 40 12.31 -0.88 -9.93
C THR A 40 11.47 0.34 -10.27
N ARG A 41 12.12 1.48 -10.48
CA ARG A 41 11.43 2.71 -10.85
C ARG A 41 11.02 2.62 -12.31
N ILE A 42 9.79 3.00 -12.63
CA ILE A 42 9.36 3.21 -14.01
C ILE A 42 9.73 4.64 -14.41
N LEU A 43 10.51 4.76 -15.47
CA LEU A 43 11.01 6.02 -16.03
C LEU A 43 10.04 6.58 -17.08
N SER A 44 9.51 5.69 -17.94
CA SER A 44 8.46 6.01 -18.89
C SER A 44 7.63 4.76 -19.20
N VAL A 45 6.47 4.98 -19.81
CA VAL A 45 5.62 3.92 -20.37
C VAL A 45 5.55 4.17 -21.87
N GLU A 46 5.94 3.17 -22.66
CA GLU A 46 5.96 3.23 -24.11
C GLU A 46 4.87 2.31 -24.71
N ASN A 47 4.52 2.57 -25.97
CA ASN A 47 3.32 2.13 -26.70
C ASN A 47 2.03 2.89 -26.32
N LYS A 48 1.87 4.06 -26.95
CA LYS A 48 0.70 4.95 -26.89
C LYS A 48 -0.26 4.73 -28.06
N ASP A 49 -0.53 3.48 -28.42
CA ASP A 49 -1.51 3.18 -29.46
C ASP A 49 -2.39 2.02 -29.03
N THR A 50 -3.71 2.23 -29.08
CA THR A 50 -4.75 1.24 -28.78
C THR A 50 -4.82 0.08 -29.77
N THR A 51 -3.93 0.07 -30.78
CA THR A 51 -3.78 -1.01 -31.77
C THR A 51 -2.62 -1.95 -31.47
N ASP A 52 -1.72 -1.59 -30.54
CA ASP A 52 -0.65 -2.47 -30.08
C ASP A 52 -1.12 -3.32 -28.90
N ILE A 53 -0.77 -4.59 -28.91
CA ILE A 53 -1.20 -5.56 -27.89
C ILE A 53 -0.20 -5.68 -26.75
N PHE A 54 0.94 -4.98 -26.80
CA PHE A 54 2.01 -5.10 -25.81
C PHE A 54 2.47 -3.71 -25.35
N ASP A 55 2.00 -3.25 -24.19
CA ASP A 55 2.58 -2.06 -23.56
C ASP A 55 3.95 -2.39 -22.96
N SER A 56 4.80 -1.38 -22.78
CA SER A 56 6.08 -1.57 -22.10
C SER A 56 6.37 -0.48 -21.09
N ALA A 57 7.11 -0.85 -20.05
CA ALA A 57 7.65 0.08 -19.06
C ALA A 57 9.17 0.15 -19.21
N ILE A 58 9.70 1.36 -19.40
CA ILE A 58 11.14 1.61 -19.30
C ILE A 58 11.47 1.74 -17.82
N VAL A 59 12.37 0.90 -17.33
CA VAL A 59 12.66 0.78 -15.89
C VAL A 59 14.13 1.03 -15.58
N SER A 60 14.42 1.42 -14.33
CA SER A 60 15.80 1.64 -13.86
C SER A 60 16.63 0.37 -13.75
N ASP A 61 15.99 -0.79 -13.64
CA ASP A 61 16.62 -2.10 -13.51
C ASP A 61 15.71 -3.16 -14.13
N PRO A 62 15.95 -3.55 -15.41
CA PRO A 62 15.16 -4.55 -16.10
C PRO A 62 15.58 -5.99 -15.73
N LEU A 63 16.78 -6.19 -15.15
CA LEU A 63 17.33 -7.52 -14.85
C LEU A 63 16.55 -8.26 -13.76
N LEU A 64 15.72 -7.54 -13.02
CA LEU A 64 14.81 -8.12 -12.03
C LEU A 64 13.75 -9.02 -12.69
N PHE A 65 13.41 -8.80 -13.96
CA PHE A 65 12.32 -9.49 -14.63
C PHE A 65 12.81 -10.48 -15.68
N GLN A 66 12.00 -11.51 -15.92
CA GLN A 66 12.14 -12.41 -17.05
C GLN A 66 10.78 -12.70 -17.66
N LYS A 67 10.79 -13.23 -18.89
CA LYS A 67 9.60 -13.68 -19.59
C LYS A 67 8.74 -14.62 -18.72
N GLY A 68 7.45 -14.31 -18.62
CA GLY A 68 6.47 -15.11 -17.90
C GLY A 68 6.27 -14.72 -16.44
N ASP A 69 7.14 -13.87 -15.87
CA ASP A 69 6.95 -13.29 -14.55
C ASP A 69 5.62 -12.51 -14.46
N ILE A 70 5.11 -12.36 -13.24
CA ILE A 70 4.04 -11.41 -12.94
C ILE A 70 4.66 -10.19 -12.28
N ALA A 71 4.28 -9.02 -12.77
CA ALA A 71 4.65 -7.73 -12.22
C ALA A 71 3.41 -7.01 -11.69
N MET A 72 3.59 -6.18 -10.68
CA MET A 72 2.62 -5.17 -10.29
C MET A 72 3.10 -3.81 -10.79
N PHE A 73 2.32 -3.21 -11.69
CA PHE A 73 2.47 -1.81 -12.06
C PHE A 73 1.74 -0.96 -11.02
N TYR A 74 2.40 0.07 -10.47
CA TYR A 74 1.81 0.93 -9.45
C TYR A 74 2.19 2.40 -9.62
N GLN A 75 1.19 3.29 -9.64
CA GLN A 75 1.36 4.73 -9.71
C GLN A 75 1.31 5.35 -8.31
N VAL A 76 2.47 5.65 -7.75
CA VAL A 76 2.61 5.98 -6.32
C VAL A 76 2.28 7.44 -6.02
N LYS A 77 2.84 8.36 -6.82
CA LYS A 77 2.75 9.81 -6.60
C LYS A 77 2.35 10.51 -7.88
N GLY A 78 1.60 11.61 -7.75
CA GLY A 78 1.18 12.37 -8.93
C GLY A 78 -0.02 13.28 -8.75
N LEU A 79 -0.62 13.37 -7.56
CA LEU A 79 -1.77 14.25 -7.38
C LEU A 79 -1.33 15.72 -7.48
N GLN A 80 -2.07 16.48 -8.27
CA GLN A 80 -2.01 17.93 -8.26
C GLN A 80 -2.92 18.46 -7.16
N VAL A 81 -2.55 19.62 -6.62
CA VAL A 81 -3.30 20.26 -5.54
C VAL A 81 -3.51 21.72 -5.85
N TYR A 82 -4.56 22.29 -5.27
CA TYR A 82 -4.78 23.72 -5.36
C TYR A 82 -3.60 24.48 -4.74
N PRO A 83 -3.10 25.54 -5.42
CA PRO A 83 -1.94 26.29 -4.97
C PRO A 83 -2.27 27.14 -3.73
N PRO A 84 -1.24 27.61 -3.01
CA PRO A 84 -1.45 28.54 -1.90
C PRO A 84 -2.24 29.78 -2.30
N GLY A 85 -3.19 30.19 -1.45
CA GLY A 85 -4.11 31.31 -1.71
C GLY A 85 -5.41 30.94 -2.42
N HIS A 86 -5.59 29.69 -2.84
CA HIS A 86 -6.89 29.15 -3.26
C HIS A 86 -7.72 28.77 -2.01
N PRO A 87 -9.07 28.88 -2.03
CA PRO A 87 -9.92 28.47 -0.90
C PRO A 87 -9.72 27.01 -0.48
N ASP A 88 -9.45 26.14 -1.44
CA ASP A 88 -9.23 24.69 -1.25
C ASP A 88 -7.72 24.33 -1.27
N GLU A 89 -6.83 25.26 -0.91
CA GLU A 89 -5.37 25.06 -0.94
C GLU A 89 -4.94 23.76 -0.24
N GLY A 90 -4.08 22.98 -0.90
CA GLY A 90 -3.61 21.68 -0.39
C GLY A 90 -4.57 20.50 -0.62
N GLU A 91 -5.81 20.74 -1.05
CA GLU A 91 -6.72 19.69 -1.51
C GLU A 91 -6.45 19.27 -2.96
N ILE A 92 -7.02 18.13 -3.37
CA ILE A 92 -6.81 17.55 -4.70
C ILE A 92 -7.42 18.47 -5.77
N ASP A 93 -6.59 18.95 -6.70
CA ASP A 93 -7.06 19.64 -7.90
C ASP A 93 -7.38 18.63 -9.01
N ARG A 94 -8.66 18.55 -9.38
CA ARG A 94 -9.17 17.65 -10.43
C ARG A 94 -9.27 18.31 -11.81
N GLY A 95 -8.84 19.57 -11.94
CA GLY A 95 -8.99 20.38 -13.15
C GLY A 95 -8.25 19.88 -14.39
N SER A 96 -7.26 19.00 -14.23
CA SER A 96 -6.48 18.38 -15.33
C SER A 96 -7.01 17.00 -15.77
N GLY A 97 -8.20 16.61 -15.29
CA GLY A 97 -8.80 15.31 -15.49
C GLY A 97 -8.48 14.32 -14.36
N ASN A 98 -8.90 13.07 -14.52
CA ASN A 98 -8.73 12.08 -13.47
C ASN A 98 -7.23 11.81 -13.18
N PRO A 99 -6.83 11.79 -11.90
CA PRO A 99 -5.44 11.55 -11.55
C PRO A 99 -5.00 10.15 -11.99
N ASN A 100 -3.71 9.96 -12.26
CA ASN A 100 -3.14 8.63 -12.46
C ASN A 100 -2.81 7.94 -11.12
N THR A 101 -2.53 8.73 -10.09
CA THR A 101 -2.08 8.26 -8.78
C THR A 101 -3.02 7.25 -8.14
N GLY A 102 -2.44 6.18 -7.62
CA GLY A 102 -3.10 5.07 -6.96
C GLY A 102 -3.40 3.89 -7.87
N ILE A 103 -3.42 4.08 -9.20
CA ILE A 103 -3.71 2.99 -10.14
C ILE A 103 -2.71 1.86 -9.96
N TYR A 104 -3.22 0.63 -9.81
CA TYR A 104 -2.41 -0.57 -9.81
C TYR A 104 -2.98 -1.67 -10.72
N THR A 105 -2.10 -2.55 -11.21
CA THR A 105 -2.51 -3.77 -11.90
C THR A 105 -1.46 -4.87 -11.74
N LEU A 106 -1.91 -6.12 -11.62
CA LEU A 106 -1.09 -7.31 -11.78
C LEU A 106 -1.08 -7.71 -13.26
N ILE A 107 0.09 -7.74 -13.87
CA ILE A 107 0.26 -7.95 -15.31
C ILE A 107 1.38 -8.94 -15.60
N ARG A 108 1.19 -9.76 -16.64
CA ARG A 108 2.21 -10.72 -17.09
C ARG A 108 3.27 -10.05 -17.96
N VAL A 109 4.53 -10.34 -17.68
CA VAL A 109 5.67 -9.99 -18.51
C VAL A 109 5.71 -10.94 -19.72
N PHE A 110 5.64 -10.37 -20.91
CA PHE A 110 5.79 -11.08 -22.18
C PHE A 110 7.26 -11.29 -22.54
N ASP A 111 8.08 -10.25 -22.40
CA ASP A 111 9.52 -10.28 -22.65
C ASP A 111 10.24 -9.14 -21.92
N VAL A 112 11.57 -9.18 -21.91
CA VAL A 112 12.41 -8.11 -21.34
C VAL A 112 13.52 -7.77 -22.33
N ASP A 113 13.55 -6.52 -22.78
CA ASP A 113 14.62 -5.96 -23.59
C ASP A 113 15.64 -5.27 -22.68
N ILE A 114 16.75 -5.95 -22.41
CA ILE A 114 17.81 -5.44 -21.52
C ILE A 114 18.53 -4.21 -22.12
N PRO A 115 18.95 -4.21 -23.40
CA PRO A 115 19.53 -3.02 -24.04
C PRO A 115 18.66 -1.75 -23.92
N ASP A 116 17.36 -1.86 -24.12
CA ASP A 116 16.43 -0.71 -24.06
C ASP A 116 15.83 -0.49 -22.65
N SER A 117 16.22 -1.31 -21.68
CA SER A 117 15.66 -1.30 -20.32
C SER A 117 14.14 -1.42 -20.26
N ALA A 118 13.56 -2.14 -21.21
CA ALA A 118 12.11 -2.26 -21.36
C ALA A 118 11.61 -3.60 -20.82
N VAL A 119 10.60 -3.53 -19.95
CA VAL A 119 9.77 -4.70 -19.59
C VAL A 119 8.51 -4.65 -20.44
N ILE A 120 8.35 -5.64 -21.32
CA ILE A 120 7.24 -5.71 -22.27
C ILE A 120 6.15 -6.60 -21.67
N PHE A 121 4.93 -6.07 -21.59
CA PHE A 121 3.78 -6.78 -21.03
C PHE A 121 3.06 -7.60 -22.08
N SER A 122 2.27 -8.58 -21.65
CA SER A 122 1.47 -9.43 -22.56
C SER A 122 0.15 -8.81 -23.01
N THR A 123 -0.16 -7.62 -22.54
CA THR A 123 -1.37 -6.84 -22.88
C THR A 123 -1.16 -5.37 -22.53
N TYR A 124 -2.19 -4.55 -22.74
CA TYR A 124 -2.20 -3.13 -22.42
C TYR A 124 -2.34 -2.88 -20.90
N LEU A 125 -1.69 -1.82 -20.42
CA LEU A 125 -1.83 -1.31 -19.06
C LEU A 125 -3.23 -0.72 -18.83
N PRO A 126 -3.67 -0.52 -17.58
CA PRO A 126 -4.92 0.17 -17.30
C PRO A 126 -4.96 1.53 -18.02
N LYS A 127 -6.17 1.96 -18.41
CA LYS A 127 -6.37 3.27 -19.01
C LYS A 127 -5.86 4.35 -18.06
N MET A 128 -4.86 5.08 -18.52
CA MET A 128 -4.22 6.20 -17.81
C MET A 128 -4.19 7.41 -18.74
N ARG A 129 -4.19 8.60 -18.17
CA ARG A 129 -3.83 9.80 -18.96
C ARG A 129 -2.32 9.83 -19.17
N THR A 130 -1.87 10.66 -20.10
CA THR A 130 -0.44 10.94 -20.26
C THR A 130 0.17 11.36 -18.91
N PRO A 131 1.26 10.72 -18.45
CA PRO A 131 1.91 11.10 -17.20
C PRO A 131 2.39 12.55 -17.23
N LEU A 132 2.13 13.28 -16.15
CA LEU A 132 2.63 14.64 -15.96
C LEU A 132 4.01 14.65 -15.30
N PRO A 133 4.80 15.73 -15.44
CA PRO A 133 6.06 15.88 -14.71
C PRO A 133 5.86 15.69 -13.21
N GLY A 134 6.77 14.95 -12.57
CA GLY A 134 6.71 14.65 -11.14
C GLY A 134 5.82 13.47 -10.74
N GLU A 135 5.17 12.78 -11.69
CA GLU A 135 4.59 11.47 -11.42
C GLU A 135 5.67 10.43 -11.13
N VAL A 136 5.40 9.56 -10.15
CA VAL A 136 6.31 8.48 -9.75
C VAL A 136 5.58 7.16 -9.79
N ASN A 137 6.11 6.25 -10.60
CA ASN A 137 5.57 4.92 -10.81
C ASN A 137 6.65 3.89 -10.46
N GLN A 138 6.25 2.74 -9.92
CA GLN A 138 7.14 1.61 -9.66
C GLN A 138 6.59 0.33 -10.30
N LEU A 139 7.50 -0.54 -10.73
CA LEU A 139 7.22 -1.90 -11.16
C LEU A 139 7.76 -2.86 -10.12
N ILE A 140 6.93 -3.80 -9.69
CA ILE A 140 7.22 -4.68 -8.57
C ILE A 140 7.15 -6.11 -9.05
N LYS A 141 8.19 -6.92 -8.83
CA LYS A 141 8.16 -8.35 -9.12
C LYS A 141 7.29 -9.06 -8.09
N VAL A 142 6.27 -9.78 -8.56
CA VAL A 142 5.31 -10.48 -7.71
C VAL A 142 5.60 -11.98 -7.74
N PRO A 143 6.00 -12.60 -6.61
CA PRO A 143 6.16 -14.05 -6.56
C PRO A 143 4.81 -14.74 -6.79
N VAL A 144 4.81 -15.74 -7.67
CA VAL A 144 3.69 -16.63 -7.91
C VAL A 144 4.07 -18.02 -7.41
N LEU A 145 3.44 -18.44 -6.32
CA LEU A 145 3.70 -19.69 -5.63
C LEU A 145 2.51 -20.65 -5.79
N ASP A 146 2.73 -21.94 -5.65
CA ASP A 146 1.61 -22.89 -5.54
C ASP A 146 0.94 -22.77 -4.17
N ARG A 147 1.75 -22.69 -3.12
CA ARG A 147 1.37 -22.51 -1.71
C ARG A 147 2.43 -21.67 -1.01
N LEU A 148 2.02 -20.88 -0.02
CA LEU A 148 2.91 -20.18 0.90
C LEU A 148 2.66 -20.70 2.32
N ASP A 149 3.70 -21.25 2.95
CA ASP A 149 3.73 -21.57 4.37
C ASP A 149 5.04 -21.02 4.94
N THR A 150 4.98 -19.99 5.77
CA THR A 150 6.17 -19.39 6.38
C THR A 150 5.92 -19.08 7.85
N ASN A 151 6.97 -19.27 8.65
CA ASN A 151 7.03 -18.90 10.07
C ASN A 151 7.92 -17.66 10.28
N LYS A 152 8.23 -16.95 9.19
CA LYS A 152 8.97 -15.69 9.22
C LYS A 152 8.01 -14.55 8.91
N THR A 153 8.18 -13.42 9.59
CA THR A 153 7.44 -12.20 9.28
C THR A 153 7.77 -11.75 7.86
N ILE A 154 6.77 -11.50 7.02
CA ILE A 154 6.99 -10.93 5.69
C ILE A 154 6.92 -9.42 5.80
N THR A 155 7.86 -8.71 5.16
CA THR A 155 7.86 -7.24 5.10
C THR A 155 8.33 -6.74 3.73
N CYS A 156 8.41 -5.42 3.58
CA CYS A 156 8.96 -4.75 2.41
C CYS A 156 10.09 -3.79 2.80
N ARG A 157 10.86 -3.35 1.80
CA ARG A 157 11.67 -2.13 1.97
C ARG A 157 10.70 -0.96 2.14
N ALA A 158 10.99 -0.05 3.09
CA ALA A 158 10.22 1.18 3.22
C ALA A 158 10.23 1.97 1.90
N TRP A 159 9.19 2.75 1.67
CA TRP A 159 9.17 3.70 0.56
C TRP A 159 10.38 4.64 0.62
N ASP A 160 11.09 4.74 -0.50
CA ASP A 160 12.20 5.66 -0.69
C ASP A 160 11.81 6.66 -1.77
N SER A 161 11.54 7.91 -1.37
CA SER A 161 11.08 8.97 -2.27
C SER A 161 12.15 9.42 -3.29
N THR A 162 13.42 9.17 -2.99
CA THR A 162 14.55 9.46 -3.89
C THR A 162 14.64 8.42 -5.00
N LYS A 163 14.51 7.13 -4.64
CA LYS A 163 14.48 6.03 -5.63
C LYS A 163 13.13 5.91 -6.32
N GLY A 164 12.06 6.29 -5.64
CA GLY A 164 10.68 6.11 -6.08
C GLY A 164 10.20 4.66 -6.02
N THR A 165 10.67 3.88 -5.04
CA THR A 165 10.34 2.44 -4.91
C THR A 165 10.15 2.02 -3.45
N GLY A 166 9.47 0.89 -3.22
CA GLY A 166 9.26 0.29 -1.89
C GLY A 166 7.81 0.41 -1.41
N GLY A 167 7.59 0.02 -0.15
CA GLY A 167 6.33 0.20 0.58
C GLY A 167 5.24 -0.84 0.31
N VAL A 168 5.47 -1.84 -0.54
CA VAL A 168 4.43 -2.81 -0.96
C VAL A 168 4.89 -4.25 -0.72
N VAL A 169 4.04 -5.05 -0.09
CA VAL A 169 4.09 -6.52 -0.17
C VAL A 169 2.99 -6.99 -1.11
N ALA A 170 3.33 -7.75 -2.15
CA ALA A 170 2.38 -8.34 -3.08
C ALA A 170 2.72 -9.82 -3.32
N ILE A 171 1.77 -10.72 -3.10
CA ILE A 171 1.98 -12.17 -3.21
C ILE A 171 0.79 -12.81 -3.93
N ILE A 172 1.08 -13.72 -4.86
CA ILE A 172 0.09 -14.61 -5.46
C ILE A 172 0.42 -16.03 -5.03
N ALA A 173 -0.47 -16.69 -4.29
CA ALA A 173 -0.37 -18.12 -4.01
C ALA A 173 -1.59 -18.84 -4.61
N ARG A 174 -1.34 -19.76 -5.53
CA ARG A 174 -2.37 -20.40 -6.35
C ARG A 174 -3.43 -21.16 -5.55
N SER A 175 -3.02 -21.87 -4.51
CA SER A 175 -3.92 -22.69 -3.68
C SER A 175 -4.15 -22.09 -2.30
N LYS A 176 -3.08 -21.88 -1.53
CA LYS A 176 -3.21 -21.50 -0.13
C LYS A 176 -2.07 -20.60 0.33
N ILE A 177 -2.41 -19.63 1.15
CA ILE A 177 -1.49 -18.92 2.05
C ILE A 177 -1.82 -19.37 3.47
N THR A 178 -0.84 -19.91 4.18
CA THR A 178 -0.92 -20.16 5.62
C THR A 178 -0.03 -19.17 6.35
N LEU A 179 -0.63 -18.28 7.13
CA LEU A 179 0.08 -17.30 7.95
C LEU A 179 0.32 -17.89 9.35
N ASN A 180 1.57 -18.24 9.60
CA ASN A 180 2.06 -18.62 10.93
C ASN A 180 2.83 -17.48 11.61
N SER A 181 3.01 -16.36 10.90
CA SER A 181 3.65 -15.13 11.35
C SER A 181 3.08 -13.96 10.57
N ASP A 182 3.29 -12.76 11.07
CA ASP A 182 2.67 -11.56 10.52
C ASP A 182 3.21 -11.19 9.13
N ILE A 183 2.40 -10.47 8.37
CA ILE A 183 2.90 -9.63 7.27
C ILE A 183 2.83 -8.20 7.77
N ASP A 184 3.99 -7.56 7.91
CA ASP A 184 4.10 -6.23 8.52
C ASP A 184 4.75 -5.23 7.57
N VAL A 185 3.97 -4.22 7.20
CA VAL A 185 4.38 -3.04 6.41
C VAL A 185 4.05 -1.74 7.16
N SER A 186 3.91 -1.81 8.49
CA SER A 186 3.65 -0.65 9.32
C SER A 186 4.80 0.36 9.22
N GLY A 187 4.45 1.65 9.06
CA GLY A 187 5.44 2.72 8.85
C GLY A 187 6.29 2.59 7.56
N LYS A 188 5.91 1.73 6.59
CA LYS A 188 6.67 1.53 5.33
C LYS A 188 6.15 2.36 4.15
N GLY A 189 5.12 3.18 4.36
CA GLY A 189 4.54 4.13 3.42
C GLY A 189 5.29 5.47 3.38
N PHE A 190 4.57 6.58 3.16
CA PHE A 190 5.20 7.89 2.99
C PHE A 190 5.92 8.36 4.26
N ALA A 191 7.08 8.99 4.09
CA ALA A 191 7.91 9.41 5.20
C ALA A 191 7.26 10.54 6.01
N GLY A 192 7.43 10.52 7.34
CA GLY A 192 7.13 11.64 8.22
C GLY A 192 8.05 12.83 7.94
N GLY A 193 7.62 14.02 8.35
CA GLY A 193 8.44 15.22 8.25
C GLY A 193 9.61 15.17 9.24
N ASP A 194 10.81 15.50 8.79
CA ASP A 194 11.97 15.57 9.69
C ASP A 194 11.85 16.74 10.68
N THR A 195 12.40 16.55 11.87
CA THR A 195 12.65 17.66 12.80
C THR A 195 13.62 18.66 12.23
N THR A 196 13.38 19.92 12.57
CA THR A 196 14.25 21.01 12.15
C THR A 196 14.47 21.97 13.29
N LEU A 197 15.75 22.32 13.51
CA LEU A 197 16.16 23.42 14.38
C LEU A 197 15.42 24.69 14.01
N PHE A 198 14.76 25.26 15.01
CA PHE A 198 13.92 26.43 14.91
C PHE A 198 14.51 27.57 15.75
N GLY A 199 14.60 28.77 15.15
CA GLY A 199 15.26 29.94 15.73
C GLY A 199 14.61 30.55 16.97
N GLY A 200 13.50 29.98 17.46
CA GLY A 200 12.90 30.32 18.74
C GLY A 200 11.91 31.50 18.72
N ASP A 201 11.51 31.97 17.53
CA ASP A 201 10.52 33.03 17.32
C ASP A 201 9.08 32.51 17.43
N CYS A 202 8.17 33.31 17.99
CA CYS A 202 6.73 33.02 17.86
C CYS A 202 6.30 33.11 16.40
N SER A 203 5.23 32.41 16.03
CA SER A 203 4.78 32.33 14.63
C SER A 203 4.66 33.74 14.03
N LYS A 204 5.41 34.00 12.94
CA LYS A 204 5.38 35.25 12.17
C LYS A 204 4.69 35.07 10.81
N VAL A 205 4.51 33.81 10.38
CA VAL A 205 3.90 33.49 9.09
C VAL A 205 2.41 33.19 9.23
N THR A 206 1.61 33.86 8.42
CA THR A 206 0.16 33.65 8.34
C THR A 206 -0.21 32.60 7.28
N GLY A 207 0.65 32.42 6.27
CA GLY A 207 0.46 31.46 5.18
C GLY A 207 0.59 30.00 5.60
N ALA A 208 -0.16 29.12 4.94
CA ALA A 208 -0.20 27.69 5.26
C ALA A 208 0.94 26.86 4.64
N PHE A 209 1.59 27.38 3.60
CA PHE A 209 2.57 26.66 2.77
C PHE A 209 3.85 27.47 2.58
N HIS A 210 5.00 26.82 2.75
CA HIS A 210 6.31 27.45 2.70
C HIS A 210 7.34 26.55 1.99
N PHE A 211 8.34 27.15 1.36
CA PHE A 211 9.43 26.43 0.71
C PHE A 211 10.37 25.79 1.73
N GLU A 212 11.21 24.85 1.27
CA GLU A 212 12.18 24.18 2.15
C GLU A 212 13.13 25.15 2.88
N ASN A 213 13.47 26.28 2.24
CA ASN A 213 14.39 27.28 2.79
C ASN A 213 13.75 28.25 3.79
N ASP A 214 12.43 28.25 3.92
CA ASP A 214 11.67 29.15 4.81
C ASP A 214 11.64 28.60 6.24
N ARG A 215 12.78 28.71 6.94
CA ARG A 215 13.03 28.08 8.25
C ARG A 215 12.53 28.91 9.45
N ASP A 216 11.93 30.05 9.21
CA ASP A 216 11.68 31.10 10.20
C ASP A 216 10.42 30.88 11.05
N SER A 217 9.47 30.04 10.60
CA SER A 217 8.20 29.90 11.32
C SER A 217 7.50 28.54 11.24
N SER A 218 7.99 27.54 10.49
CA SER A 218 7.29 26.25 10.43
C SER A 218 8.16 25.00 10.26
N GLY A 219 7.68 23.90 10.84
CA GLY A 219 8.23 22.56 10.70
C GLY A 219 8.04 21.99 9.29
N ARG A 220 8.73 20.88 9.01
CA ARG A 220 8.54 20.14 7.76
C ARG A 220 7.20 19.41 7.77
N LYS A 221 6.59 19.38 6.59
CA LYS A 221 5.39 18.59 6.32
C LYS A 221 5.78 17.12 6.21
N GLY A 222 4.83 16.23 6.46
CA GLY A 222 4.98 14.84 6.04
C GLY A 222 5.04 14.71 4.51
N GLU A 223 5.45 13.55 4.03
CA GLU A 223 5.29 13.17 2.63
C GLU A 223 3.87 12.65 2.37
N GLY A 224 3.35 12.89 1.16
CA GLY A 224 2.06 12.38 0.71
C GLY A 224 2.03 12.08 -0.79
N VAL A 225 0.83 11.82 -1.31
CA VAL A 225 0.56 11.34 -2.69
C VAL A 225 0.83 12.35 -3.82
N VAL A 226 1.19 13.59 -3.48
CA VAL A 226 1.42 14.66 -4.47
C VAL A 226 2.66 14.43 -5.32
N GLN A 227 2.74 15.14 -6.44
CA GLN A 227 3.87 15.07 -7.38
C GLN A 227 5.23 15.26 -6.68
N SER A 228 6.27 14.58 -7.15
CA SER A 228 7.61 14.63 -6.53
C SER A 228 8.27 16.01 -6.60
N ASN A 229 7.88 16.83 -7.58
CA ASN A 229 8.31 18.22 -7.73
C ASN A 229 7.50 19.21 -6.89
N TYR A 230 6.61 18.75 -6.00
CA TYR A 230 5.89 19.64 -5.08
C TYR A 230 6.89 20.39 -4.17
N ILE A 231 6.87 21.72 -4.24
CA ILE A 231 7.93 22.59 -3.72
C ILE A 231 7.70 23.09 -2.29
N TYR A 232 6.47 23.04 -1.78
CA TYR A 232 6.13 23.52 -0.43
C TYR A 232 6.40 22.43 0.61
N LYS A 233 7.62 22.36 1.12
CA LYS A 233 8.06 21.32 2.08
C LYS A 233 7.87 21.69 3.55
N ARG A 234 7.38 22.91 3.82
CA ARG A 234 7.11 23.43 5.17
C ARG A 234 5.71 24.03 5.26
N GLY A 235 5.25 24.27 6.49
CA GLY A 235 4.01 24.98 6.77
C GLY A 235 2.90 24.13 7.37
N ARG A 236 1.94 24.84 7.98
CA ARG A 236 0.84 24.30 8.77
C ARG A 236 -0.24 23.56 7.97
N GLY A 237 -0.53 23.96 6.74
CA GLY A 237 -1.68 23.42 5.99
C GLY A 237 -1.33 22.06 5.39
N PHE A 238 -2.18 21.03 5.51
CA PHE A 238 -1.92 19.70 4.97
C PHE A 238 -1.68 19.69 3.44
N VAL A 239 -1.20 18.57 2.91
CA VAL A 239 -1.17 18.34 1.45
C VAL A 239 -1.78 16.98 1.15
N VAL A 240 -3.05 16.97 0.75
CA VAL A 240 -3.88 15.76 0.64
C VAL A 240 -3.77 14.94 1.93
N ASN A 241 -3.03 13.83 1.91
CA ASN A 241 -2.87 12.93 3.05
C ASN A 241 -1.63 13.20 3.90
N ALA A 242 -0.80 14.19 3.55
CA ALA A 242 0.39 14.57 4.32
C ALA A 242 0.06 15.55 5.44
N GLY A 243 0.56 15.28 6.65
CA GLY A 243 0.41 16.17 7.80
C GLY A 243 1.16 17.50 7.66
N GLY A 244 0.55 18.58 8.13
CA GLY A 244 1.16 19.89 8.33
C GLY A 244 2.31 19.88 9.36
N GLY A 245 3.36 20.66 9.11
CA GLY A 245 4.41 20.89 10.11
C GLY A 245 3.95 21.90 11.17
N GLY A 246 4.52 21.83 12.38
CA GLY A 246 4.19 22.76 13.45
C GLY A 246 4.41 24.23 13.04
N ASN A 247 3.52 25.13 13.46
CA ASN A 247 3.60 26.56 13.13
C ASN A 247 4.06 27.39 14.34
N GLY A 248 5.30 27.84 14.32
CA GLY A 248 5.93 28.67 15.34
C GLY A 248 6.67 27.89 16.42
N LYS A 249 7.20 28.64 17.39
CA LYS A 249 8.02 28.11 18.48
C LYS A 249 7.41 26.88 19.15
N PHE A 250 8.07 25.73 18.99
CA PHE A 250 7.72 24.47 19.66
C PHE A 250 6.27 24.03 19.42
N ALA A 251 5.70 24.37 18.26
CA ALA A 251 4.40 23.87 17.84
C ALA A 251 4.48 22.40 17.42
N GLY A 252 3.34 21.72 17.52
CA GLY A 252 3.23 20.31 17.18
C GLY A 252 2.84 20.11 15.71
N GLY A 253 3.36 19.05 15.10
CA GLY A 253 2.97 18.65 13.76
C GLY A 253 1.61 17.95 13.74
N ALA A 254 0.90 18.07 12.62
CA ALA A 254 -0.35 17.33 12.39
C ALA A 254 -0.08 15.91 11.94
N GLY A 255 -1.04 15.01 12.11
CA GLY A 255 -0.89 13.64 11.65
C GLY A 255 -1.10 13.49 10.15
N GLY A 256 -0.51 12.42 9.61
CA GLY A 256 -0.77 11.96 8.25
C GLY A 256 -2.10 11.22 8.18
N GLY A 257 -2.67 11.10 6.99
CA GLY A 257 -3.93 10.41 6.77
C GLY A 257 -3.87 9.37 5.67
N ASN A 258 -5.01 8.72 5.49
CA ASN A 258 -5.33 7.88 4.35
C ASN A 258 -6.84 8.02 4.11
N ARG A 259 -7.67 6.98 4.24
CA ARG A 259 -9.13 7.14 4.15
C ARG A 259 -9.70 7.89 5.34
N GLY A 260 -9.16 7.60 6.52
CA GLY A 260 -9.33 8.42 7.70
C GLY A 260 -8.33 9.57 7.71
N GLY A 261 -8.75 10.70 8.25
CA GLY A 261 -7.91 11.91 8.22
C GLY A 261 -7.02 12.05 9.45
N GLY A 262 -5.87 12.68 9.24
CA GLY A 262 -4.96 13.04 10.32
C GLY A 262 -5.45 14.23 11.14
N GLY A 263 -5.27 14.20 12.46
CA GLY A 263 -5.68 15.26 13.37
C GLY A 263 -4.73 16.46 13.39
N THR A 264 -5.21 17.54 14.00
CA THR A 264 -4.44 18.79 14.11
C THR A 264 -3.28 18.64 15.09
N GLY A 265 -2.15 19.30 14.79
CA GLY A 265 -1.04 19.46 15.74
C GLY A 265 -1.36 20.46 16.84
N GLY A 266 -0.53 20.53 17.88
CA GLY A 266 -0.72 21.40 19.04
C GLY A 266 -0.22 22.83 18.87
N TYR A 267 -0.71 23.72 19.73
CA TYR A 267 -0.33 25.14 19.74
C TYR A 267 1.18 25.33 19.96
N PRO A 268 1.77 26.44 19.49
CA PRO A 268 3.12 26.82 19.87
C PRO A 268 3.25 27.04 21.38
N SER A 269 4.50 27.22 21.82
CA SER A 269 4.91 27.65 23.15
C SER A 269 3.91 28.66 23.75
N GLN A 270 3.43 28.44 24.97
CA GLN A 270 2.51 29.39 25.63
C GLN A 270 3.13 30.78 25.80
N ALA A 271 4.46 30.89 25.79
CA ALA A 271 5.17 32.17 25.75
C ALA A 271 4.82 33.01 24.51
N CYS A 272 4.22 32.41 23.48
CA CYS A 272 3.74 33.07 22.27
C CYS A 272 2.31 33.62 22.37
N GLY A 273 1.64 33.47 23.50
CA GLY A 273 0.32 34.06 23.75
C GLY A 273 -0.87 33.19 23.35
N ASN A 274 -1.95 33.83 22.91
CA ASN A 274 -3.38 33.45 23.00
C ASN A 274 -3.88 32.11 22.41
N ASN A 275 -3.03 31.11 22.14
CA ASN A 275 -3.45 29.83 21.54
C ASN A 275 -4.30 30.04 20.28
N ASP A 276 -3.79 30.86 19.37
CA ASP A 276 -4.48 31.19 18.13
C ASP A 276 -4.68 29.92 17.26
N PRO A 277 -5.94 29.54 16.95
CA PRO A 277 -6.25 28.41 16.07
C PRO A 277 -5.53 28.46 14.73
N ASP A 278 -5.16 29.65 14.26
CA ASP A 278 -4.38 29.82 13.04
C ASP A 278 -2.93 29.30 13.14
N ASN A 279 -2.46 28.92 14.32
CA ASN A 279 -1.16 28.27 14.48
C ASN A 279 -1.22 26.75 14.54
N LEU A 280 -2.40 26.15 14.46
CA LEU A 280 -2.51 24.70 14.44
C LEU A 280 -2.09 24.17 13.07
N ALA A 281 -1.22 23.17 13.09
CA ALA A 281 -0.98 22.34 11.91
C ALA A 281 -2.24 21.51 11.62
N SER A 282 -2.55 21.32 10.34
CA SER A 282 -3.70 20.56 9.87
C SER A 282 -3.28 19.23 9.23
N GLY A 283 -4.09 18.21 9.42
CA GLY A 283 -4.04 16.92 8.72
C GLY A 283 -5.33 16.73 7.90
N SER A 284 -5.29 15.83 6.92
CA SER A 284 -6.43 15.52 6.05
C SER A 284 -6.36 14.08 5.53
N TYR A 285 -7.15 13.74 4.51
CA TYR A 285 -7.39 12.38 4.01
C TYR A 285 -7.41 12.31 2.47
N ILE A 286 -7.58 11.09 1.96
CA ILE A 286 -7.82 10.74 0.56
C ILE A 286 -9.32 10.50 0.37
N ASP A 287 -9.89 11.11 -0.65
CA ASP A 287 -11.32 11.05 -0.94
C ASP A 287 -11.83 9.62 -1.16
N SER A 288 -13.04 9.35 -0.66
CA SER A 288 -13.64 8.02 -0.72
C SER A 288 -13.93 7.51 -2.13
N ASP A 289 -14.14 8.40 -3.10
CA ASP A 289 -14.43 8.03 -4.49
C ASP A 289 -13.18 7.53 -5.24
N LEU A 290 -12.00 7.67 -4.63
CA LEU A 290 -10.76 7.03 -5.07
C LEU A 290 -10.61 5.59 -4.55
N TYR A 291 -11.59 5.06 -3.80
CA TYR A 291 -11.62 3.66 -3.35
C TYR A 291 -12.89 2.97 -3.87
N THR A 292 -12.91 2.63 -5.16
CA THR A 292 -14.13 2.13 -5.84
C THR A 292 -13.85 1.08 -6.91
N ASN A 293 -14.86 0.25 -7.19
CA ASN A 293 -14.83 -0.74 -8.28
C ASN A 293 -15.61 -0.29 -9.54
N VAL A 294 -16.44 0.74 -9.44
CA VAL A 294 -17.53 0.97 -10.41
C VAL A 294 -17.44 2.26 -11.21
N THR A 295 -16.55 3.18 -10.83
CA THR A 295 -16.34 4.42 -11.58
C THR A 295 -15.11 4.32 -12.48
N GLU A 296 -14.86 5.36 -13.27
CA GLU A 296 -13.61 5.53 -14.02
C GLU A 296 -12.37 5.69 -13.12
N LEU A 297 -12.54 5.90 -11.82
CA LEU A 297 -11.49 5.99 -10.81
C LEU A 297 -11.18 4.64 -10.14
N LYS A 298 -11.69 3.52 -10.66
CA LYS A 298 -11.49 2.21 -10.06
C LYS A 298 -10.03 1.76 -9.94
N ASN A 299 -9.79 0.77 -9.08
CA ASN A 299 -8.50 0.08 -8.90
C ASN A 299 -7.39 0.98 -8.38
N ARG A 300 -7.67 1.74 -7.32
CA ARG A 300 -6.71 2.65 -6.70
C ARG A 300 -6.45 2.31 -5.24
N ILE A 301 -5.18 2.43 -4.86
CA ILE A 301 -4.67 2.20 -3.51
C ILE A 301 -3.53 3.19 -3.22
N TYR A 302 -3.35 3.53 -1.95
CA TYR A 302 -2.43 4.59 -1.54
C TYR A 302 -1.69 4.22 -0.27
N PHE A 303 -0.43 4.64 -0.15
CA PHE A 303 0.27 4.61 1.13
C PHE A 303 -0.39 5.56 2.13
N GLY A 304 -0.24 5.23 3.41
CA GLY A 304 -0.47 6.19 4.47
C GLY A 304 0.45 7.40 4.31
N GLY A 305 -0.08 8.59 4.57
CA GLY A 305 0.71 9.83 4.57
C GLY A 305 1.57 9.93 5.82
N GLY A 306 2.71 10.62 5.70
CA GLY A 306 3.55 10.93 6.84
C GLY A 306 2.93 12.01 7.73
N GLY A 307 3.17 11.91 9.03
CA GLY A 307 2.90 13.00 9.97
C GLY A 307 3.86 14.17 9.75
N GLY A 308 3.42 15.38 10.07
CA GLY A 308 4.28 16.55 10.08
C GLY A 308 5.17 16.60 11.32
N ALA A 309 6.30 17.28 11.19
CA ALA A 309 7.26 17.43 12.27
C ALA A 309 6.84 18.49 13.30
N GLY A 310 7.23 18.28 14.55
CA GLY A 310 7.31 19.35 15.53
C GLY A 310 8.54 20.25 15.28
N ASN A 311 8.63 21.35 16.03
CA ASN A 311 9.79 22.23 16.02
C ASN A 311 10.65 22.06 17.28
N GLU A 312 11.97 22.13 17.12
CA GLU A 312 12.96 22.06 18.20
C GLU A 312 13.80 23.34 18.27
N GLY A 313 14.51 23.60 19.37
CA GLY A 313 15.35 24.80 19.47
C GLY A 313 16.40 24.65 20.56
N GLU A 314 17.20 25.70 20.79
CA GLU A 314 18.28 25.63 21.77
C GLU A 314 17.76 25.18 23.15
N GLY A 315 18.30 24.05 23.63
CA GLY A 315 17.97 23.46 24.93
C GLY A 315 16.66 22.64 24.99
N ARG A 316 15.89 22.49 23.90
CA ARG A 316 14.66 21.67 23.86
C ARG A 316 14.55 20.89 22.55
N THR A 317 14.34 19.58 22.67
CA THR A 317 14.25 18.65 21.54
C THR A 317 12.81 18.53 21.03
N GLY A 318 12.63 18.33 19.73
CA GLY A 318 11.35 17.97 19.11
C GLY A 318 11.42 16.58 18.49
N THR A 319 10.32 16.09 17.91
CA THR A 319 10.31 14.80 17.18
C THR A 319 9.86 14.96 15.73
N PRO A 320 10.38 14.11 14.83
CA PRO A 320 9.82 14.00 13.49
C PRO A 320 8.37 13.49 13.57
N GLY A 321 7.65 13.61 12.45
CA GLY A 321 6.37 12.92 12.31
C GLY A 321 6.56 11.42 12.08
N GLY A 322 5.55 10.62 12.40
CA GLY A 322 5.53 9.20 12.10
C GLY A 322 5.38 8.92 10.60
N ASN A 323 6.02 7.84 10.12
CA ASN A 323 5.85 7.37 8.75
C ASN A 323 4.47 6.72 8.55
N GLY A 324 3.90 6.87 7.36
CA GLY A 324 2.64 6.22 7.02
C GLY A 324 2.78 4.71 6.79
N GLY A 325 1.66 3.99 6.81
CA GLY A 325 1.60 2.55 6.54
C GLY A 325 1.79 2.20 5.06
N GLY A 326 2.40 1.04 4.81
CA GLY A 326 2.59 0.49 3.47
C GLY A 326 1.33 -0.17 2.89
N ILE A 327 1.53 -1.03 1.89
CA ILE A 327 0.45 -1.77 1.23
C ILE A 327 0.71 -3.28 1.30
N ILE A 328 -0.32 -4.05 1.62
CA ILE A 328 -0.33 -5.52 1.51
C ILE A 328 -1.32 -5.93 0.43
N ILE A 329 -0.92 -6.80 -0.51
CA ILE A 329 -1.80 -7.39 -1.53
C ILE A 329 -1.61 -8.90 -1.55
N LEU A 330 -2.67 -9.63 -1.22
CA LEU A 330 -2.68 -11.10 -1.25
C LEU A 330 -3.72 -11.59 -2.25
N VAL A 331 -3.30 -12.42 -3.19
CA VAL A 331 -4.20 -13.13 -4.12
C VAL A 331 -4.03 -14.62 -3.90
N THR A 332 -5.11 -15.28 -3.47
CA THR A 332 -5.10 -16.72 -3.25
C THR A 332 -6.49 -17.32 -3.35
N ASP A 333 -6.60 -18.65 -3.35
CA ASP A 333 -7.89 -19.30 -3.17
C ASP A 333 -8.25 -19.32 -1.67
N THR A 334 -7.36 -19.87 -0.84
CA THR A 334 -7.55 -19.95 0.62
C THR A 334 -6.47 -19.18 1.39
N LEU A 335 -6.90 -18.26 2.26
CA LEU A 335 -6.05 -17.62 3.27
C LEU A 335 -6.38 -18.19 4.65
N GLU A 336 -5.45 -18.94 5.23
CA GLU A 336 -5.58 -19.48 6.59
C GLU A 336 -4.63 -18.74 7.53
N SER A 337 -5.14 -18.31 8.68
CA SER A 337 -4.32 -17.68 9.71
C SER A 337 -4.41 -18.43 11.04
N GLN A 338 -3.25 -18.62 11.68
CA GLN A 338 -3.13 -19.23 13.01
C GLN A 338 -2.89 -18.16 14.09
N ASN A 339 -3.73 -17.12 14.12
CA ASN A 339 -3.57 -15.91 14.95
C ASN A 339 -2.47 -14.94 14.47
N ALA A 340 -2.10 -15.01 13.19
CA ALA A 340 -1.22 -14.03 12.57
C ALA A 340 -2.01 -12.77 12.14
N SER A 341 -1.27 -11.71 11.85
CA SER A 341 -1.78 -10.39 11.51
C SER A 341 -1.28 -9.91 10.14
N LEU A 342 -2.11 -9.12 9.46
CA LEU A 342 -1.72 -8.25 8.36
C LEU A 342 -1.66 -6.83 8.90
N LEU A 343 -0.46 -6.26 8.99
CA LEU A 343 -0.22 -4.98 9.64
C LEU A 343 0.24 -3.95 8.60
N ALA A 344 -0.55 -2.90 8.42
CA ALA A 344 -0.21 -1.75 7.60
C ALA A 344 -0.52 -0.45 8.38
N ALA A 345 -0.25 -0.44 9.68
CA ALA A 345 -0.53 0.70 10.54
C ALA A 345 0.40 1.89 10.25
N GLY A 346 -0.05 3.08 10.59
CA GLY A 346 0.79 4.27 10.66
C GLY A 346 1.72 4.22 11.87
N GLU A 347 2.90 4.82 11.78
CA GLU A 347 3.85 4.85 12.88
C GLU A 347 3.44 5.85 13.96
N SER A 348 3.42 5.41 15.22
CA SER A 348 3.23 6.27 16.39
C SER A 348 4.50 7.01 16.77
N VAL A 349 4.38 8.26 17.18
CA VAL A 349 5.46 9.03 17.79
C VAL A 349 5.48 8.74 19.29
N THR A 350 6.42 7.91 19.74
CA THR A 350 6.48 7.40 21.12
C THR A 350 7.36 8.23 22.06
N GLU A 351 8.29 9.00 21.50
CA GLU A 351 9.17 9.86 22.29
C GLU A 351 8.40 11.03 22.92
N ILE A 352 8.63 11.26 24.22
CA ILE A 352 8.10 12.41 24.94
C ILE A 352 9.17 13.49 24.96
N VAL A 353 8.85 14.65 24.39
CA VAL A 353 9.84 15.71 24.18
C VAL A 353 9.51 17.01 24.89
N THR A 354 10.49 17.89 24.96
CA THR A 354 10.34 19.17 25.66
C THR A 354 9.94 20.30 24.71
N ALA A 355 10.16 20.22 23.40
CA ALA A 355 9.72 21.21 22.42
C ALA A 355 8.38 20.79 21.77
N GLY A 356 8.24 20.92 20.45
CA GLY A 356 7.08 20.45 19.71
C GLY A 356 7.23 18.99 19.28
N ALA A 357 6.15 18.22 19.39
CA ALA A 357 6.12 16.82 18.96
C ALA A 357 5.50 16.68 17.56
N GLY A 358 5.97 15.69 16.80
CA GLY A 358 5.44 15.33 15.49
C GLY A 358 4.12 14.58 15.58
N GLY A 359 3.34 14.65 14.50
CA GLY A 359 2.09 13.91 14.37
C GLY A 359 2.32 12.45 14.00
N GLY A 360 1.34 11.59 14.31
CA GLY A 360 1.36 10.17 13.92
C GLY A 360 1.22 9.96 12.41
N GLY A 361 1.75 8.86 11.91
CA GLY A 361 1.61 8.47 10.51
C GLY A 361 0.20 7.97 10.18
N GLY A 362 -0.24 8.14 8.94
CA GLY A 362 -1.52 7.58 8.47
C GLY A 362 -1.42 6.07 8.22
N GLY A 363 -2.51 5.33 8.40
CA GLY A 363 -2.61 3.92 8.07
C GLY A 363 -2.49 3.64 6.56
N GLY A 364 -2.10 2.43 6.21
CA GLY A 364 -1.87 1.96 4.85
C GLY A 364 -3.08 1.29 4.19
N VAL A 365 -2.85 0.36 3.29
CA VAL A 365 -3.94 -0.40 2.63
C VAL A 365 -3.66 -1.89 2.65
N ILE A 366 -4.67 -2.69 3.01
CA ILE A 366 -4.65 -4.14 2.93
C ILE A 366 -5.66 -4.58 1.88
N VAL A 367 -5.20 -5.29 0.86
CA VAL A 367 -6.01 -5.86 -0.22
C VAL A 367 -5.95 -7.38 -0.13
N VAL A 368 -7.08 -8.03 0.12
CA VAL A 368 -7.16 -9.49 0.20
C VAL A 368 -8.19 -10.02 -0.79
N ASP A 369 -7.66 -10.65 -1.83
CA ASP A 369 -8.44 -11.36 -2.83
C ASP A 369 -8.34 -12.88 -2.60
N ALA A 370 -9.10 -13.36 -1.61
CA ALA A 370 -9.23 -14.77 -1.25
C ALA A 370 -10.68 -15.23 -1.37
N ASN A 371 -10.91 -16.45 -1.86
CA ASN A 371 -12.24 -17.06 -1.92
C ASN A 371 -12.68 -17.51 -0.53
N VAL A 372 -11.74 -18.01 0.27
CA VAL A 372 -11.96 -18.49 1.63
C VAL A 372 -10.91 -17.87 2.55
N ILE A 373 -11.37 -17.31 3.67
CA ILE A 373 -10.50 -16.88 4.78
C ILE A 373 -10.89 -17.69 6.02
N THR A 374 -9.94 -18.41 6.61
CA THR A 374 -10.17 -19.29 7.77
C THR A 374 -9.20 -19.01 8.91
N GLY A 375 -9.60 -19.42 10.11
CA GLY A 375 -8.83 -19.19 11.33
C GLY A 375 -8.99 -17.76 11.87
N ASN A 376 -8.09 -17.39 12.77
CA ASN A 376 -8.11 -16.08 13.44
C ASN A 376 -7.10 -15.16 12.78
N LEU A 377 -7.56 -14.04 12.22
CA LEU A 377 -6.74 -13.10 11.47
C LEU A 377 -7.03 -11.67 11.93
N LEU A 378 -6.00 -10.93 12.32
CA LEU A 378 -6.09 -9.48 12.47
C LEU A 378 -5.70 -8.80 11.17
N MET A 379 -6.50 -7.83 10.72
CA MET A 379 -6.10 -6.86 9.69
C MET A 379 -6.08 -5.47 10.32
N ASP A 380 -4.89 -4.86 10.41
CA ASP A 380 -4.67 -3.58 11.07
C ASP A 380 -4.20 -2.52 10.07
N VAL A 381 -5.02 -1.50 9.90
CA VAL A 381 -4.72 -0.28 9.12
C VAL A 381 -4.91 0.97 10.00
N SER A 382 -4.73 0.86 11.31
CA SER A 382 -4.86 1.97 12.25
C SER A 382 -3.88 3.11 11.93
N GLY A 383 -4.25 4.32 12.37
CA GLY A 383 -3.34 5.46 12.35
C GLY A 383 -2.42 5.48 13.56
N GLY A 384 -1.23 6.06 13.42
CA GLY A 384 -0.28 6.19 14.52
C GLY A 384 -0.67 7.27 15.53
N ASP A 385 -0.20 7.14 16.76
CA ASP A 385 -0.38 8.15 17.80
C ASP A 385 0.52 9.37 17.58
N GLY A 386 0.01 10.56 17.88
CA GLY A 386 0.79 11.80 17.89
C GLY A 386 1.62 11.95 19.17
N GLY A 387 2.79 12.57 19.06
CA GLY A 387 3.75 12.63 20.16
C GLY A 387 3.32 13.52 21.32
N HIS A 388 3.78 13.17 22.53
CA HIS A 388 3.51 13.95 23.74
C HIS A 388 4.62 14.95 24.05
N THR A 389 4.29 16.00 24.79
CA THR A 389 5.25 16.98 25.31
C THR A 389 5.18 17.08 26.83
N ASN A 390 6.25 17.47 27.51
CA ASN A 390 6.27 17.47 28.99
C ASN A 390 7.05 18.61 29.65
N TYR A 391 7.41 19.67 28.93
CA TYR A 391 8.18 20.76 29.54
C TYR A 391 7.37 21.50 30.60
N ALA A 392 7.91 21.56 31.83
CA ALA A 392 7.14 21.86 33.04
C ALA A 392 6.59 23.29 33.11
N THR A 393 7.35 24.28 32.63
CA THR A 393 7.05 25.72 32.83
C THR A 393 6.58 26.43 31.56
N ASP A 394 6.60 25.75 30.41
CA ASP A 394 6.21 26.28 29.12
C ASP A 394 5.53 25.19 28.28
N ARG A 395 4.19 25.26 28.22
CA ARG A 395 3.38 24.38 27.37
C ARG A 395 3.87 24.45 25.93
N SER A 396 4.05 23.31 25.31
CA SER A 396 4.45 23.18 23.92
C SER A 396 3.58 22.18 23.18
N GLY A 397 3.54 22.29 21.86
CA GLY A 397 2.57 21.63 21.00
C GLY A 397 2.77 20.12 20.93
N PRO A 398 1.84 19.30 21.44
CA PRO A 398 1.81 17.88 21.14
C PRO A 398 1.45 17.59 19.67
N GLY A 399 1.73 16.38 19.21
CA GLY A 399 1.43 15.94 17.85
C GLY A 399 -0.04 15.59 17.60
N GLY A 400 -0.50 15.76 16.37
CA GLY A 400 -1.80 15.28 15.91
C GLY A 400 -1.84 13.77 15.71
N LEU A 401 -3.04 13.19 15.81
CA LEU A 401 -3.24 11.75 15.54
C LEU A 401 -3.08 11.42 14.05
N GLY A 402 -2.62 10.22 13.73
CA GLY A 402 -2.67 9.66 12.39
C GLY A 402 -4.06 9.13 12.03
N GLY A 403 -4.48 9.33 10.78
CA GLY A 403 -5.74 8.81 10.25
C GLY A 403 -5.61 7.37 9.75
N ALA A 404 -6.65 6.56 9.90
CA ALA A 404 -6.62 5.15 9.50
C ALA A 404 -6.74 4.91 7.98
N GLY A 405 -6.35 3.72 7.57
CA GLY A 405 -6.29 3.24 6.19
C GLY A 405 -7.53 2.50 5.69
N VAL A 406 -7.31 1.60 4.73
CA VAL A 406 -8.37 0.83 4.07
C VAL A 406 -8.06 -0.67 4.10
N ILE A 407 -9.06 -1.47 4.46
CA ILE A 407 -9.08 -2.91 4.23
C ILE A 407 -10.05 -3.17 3.09
N TRP A 408 -9.59 -3.81 2.01
CA TRP A 408 -10.41 -4.14 0.85
C TRP A 408 -10.37 -5.65 0.57
N HIS A 409 -11.51 -6.31 0.66
CA HIS A 409 -11.61 -7.76 0.49
C HIS A 409 -12.59 -8.19 -0.60
N ALA A 410 -12.34 -9.34 -1.22
CA ALA A 410 -13.15 -9.87 -2.32
C ALA A 410 -14.54 -10.36 -1.90
N GLY A 411 -14.68 -10.90 -0.68
CA GLY A 411 -15.97 -11.34 -0.16
C GLY A 411 -17.00 -10.20 -0.03
N SER A 412 -18.29 -10.54 0.05
CA SER A 412 -19.35 -9.59 0.36
C SER A 412 -19.37 -9.19 1.84
N THR A 413 -18.81 -10.03 2.71
CA THR A 413 -18.58 -9.81 4.15
C THR A 413 -17.28 -10.49 4.56
N LEU A 414 -16.67 -10.05 5.67
CA LEU A 414 -15.53 -10.74 6.27
C LEU A 414 -16.03 -11.93 7.12
N PRO A 415 -15.33 -13.07 7.14
CA PRO A 415 -15.65 -14.19 8.04
C PRO A 415 -15.48 -13.82 9.52
N GLY A 416 -16.22 -14.49 10.42
CA GLY A 416 -16.23 -14.15 11.85
C GLY A 416 -14.90 -14.34 12.59
N GLY A 417 -13.94 -15.07 12.02
CA GLY A 417 -12.57 -15.18 12.55
C GLY A 417 -11.64 -14.02 12.18
N VAL A 418 -12.10 -13.10 11.33
CA VAL A 418 -11.32 -11.91 10.95
C VAL A 418 -11.72 -10.74 11.85
N THR A 419 -10.74 -10.21 12.59
CA THR A 419 -10.86 -8.95 13.32
C THR A 419 -10.19 -7.83 12.54
N THR A 420 -10.77 -6.64 12.53
CA THR A 420 -10.21 -5.49 11.83
C THR A 420 -9.95 -4.34 12.79
N ASP A 421 -8.81 -3.66 12.61
CA ASP A 421 -8.54 -2.36 13.20
C ASP A 421 -8.35 -1.33 12.08
N TYR A 422 -9.22 -0.34 12.09
CA TYR A 422 -9.23 0.80 11.17
C TYR A 422 -9.51 2.10 11.95
N SER A 423 -9.10 2.11 13.22
CA SER A 423 -9.25 3.22 14.14
C SER A 423 -8.17 4.28 13.89
N PRO A 424 -8.51 5.58 14.02
CA PRO A 424 -7.49 6.62 14.07
C PRO A 424 -6.61 6.42 15.31
N GLY A 425 -5.38 6.91 15.24
CA GLY A 425 -4.52 6.97 16.42
C GLY A 425 -5.03 7.96 17.46
N SER A 426 -4.27 8.10 18.54
CA SER A 426 -4.52 9.07 19.60
C SER A 426 -3.77 10.36 19.35
N ARG A 427 -4.36 11.49 19.76
CA ARG A 427 -3.65 12.77 19.77
C ARG A 427 -2.64 12.82 20.91
N GLY A 428 -1.55 13.55 20.70
CA GLY A 428 -0.61 13.85 21.76
C GLY A 428 -1.19 14.78 22.82
N LEU A 429 -0.50 14.84 23.96
CA LEU A 429 -0.87 15.64 25.13
C LEU A 429 0.36 16.34 25.69
N TRP A 430 0.17 17.53 26.26
CA TRP A 430 1.19 18.18 27.09
C TRP A 430 0.98 17.77 28.54
N ASN A 431 1.92 17.04 29.14
CA ASN A 431 1.87 16.58 30.53
C ASN A 431 0.52 15.96 30.93
N GLY A 432 -0.05 15.13 30.04
CA GLY A 432 -1.34 14.47 30.23
C GLY A 432 -2.59 15.34 30.00
N VAL A 433 -2.44 16.61 29.59
CA VAL A 433 -3.56 17.49 29.28
C VAL A 433 -3.53 18.01 27.83
N SER A 434 -4.71 18.37 27.32
CA SER A 434 -4.90 18.87 25.96
C SER A 434 -4.22 20.22 25.72
N TYR A 435 -3.54 20.38 24.58
CA TYR A 435 -2.95 21.65 24.16
C TYR A 435 -2.98 21.82 22.62
N GLY A 436 -4.16 22.10 22.07
CA GLY A 436 -4.38 22.38 20.64
C GLY A 436 -4.53 21.16 19.74
N ALA A 437 -3.77 20.08 19.98
CA ALA A 437 -3.90 18.87 19.18
C ALA A 437 -5.32 18.29 19.33
N SER A 438 -5.97 17.93 18.23
CA SER A 438 -7.38 17.54 18.24
C SER A 438 -7.69 16.43 17.24
N SER A 439 -8.79 15.72 17.53
CA SER A 439 -9.36 14.67 16.68
C SER A 439 -10.60 15.14 15.89
N THR A 440 -10.95 16.43 15.98
CA THR A 440 -12.25 16.95 15.55
C THR A 440 -12.38 16.92 14.03
N GLY A 441 -13.45 16.32 13.51
CA GLY A 441 -13.76 16.27 12.07
C GLY A 441 -13.10 15.13 11.28
N GLN A 442 -12.39 14.22 11.93
CA GLN A 442 -11.64 13.17 11.24
C GLN A 442 -12.51 11.94 10.93
N LEU A 443 -12.53 11.53 9.66
CA LEU A 443 -13.15 10.27 9.22
C LEU A 443 -12.36 9.08 9.78
N SER A 444 -13.05 7.99 10.11
CA SER A 444 -12.38 6.70 10.36
C SER A 444 -11.86 6.08 9.05
N GLY A 445 -11.06 5.02 9.18
CA GLY A 445 -10.71 4.17 8.04
C GLY A 445 -11.93 3.43 7.51
N ALA A 446 -11.72 2.56 6.51
CA ALA A 446 -12.82 1.82 5.89
C ALA A 446 -12.50 0.34 5.68
N VAL A 447 -13.54 -0.48 5.82
CA VAL A 447 -13.57 -1.85 5.28
C VAL A 447 -14.47 -1.83 4.04
N ILE A 448 -13.91 -2.21 2.90
CA ILE A 448 -14.60 -2.22 1.61
C ILE A 448 -14.70 -3.67 1.14
N SER A 449 -15.90 -4.08 0.76
CA SER A 449 -16.19 -5.44 0.28
C SER A 449 -16.19 -5.51 -1.25
N ASN A 450 -16.37 -6.72 -1.78
CA ASN A 450 -16.55 -6.99 -3.20
C ASN A 450 -15.40 -6.47 -4.08
N LEU A 451 -14.15 -6.52 -3.60
CA LEU A 451 -12.95 -6.19 -4.37
C LEU A 451 -12.95 -6.88 -5.74
N ILE A 452 -12.60 -6.12 -6.78
CA ILE A 452 -12.26 -6.66 -8.09
C ILE A 452 -10.77 -6.43 -8.31
N ILE A 453 -9.96 -7.47 -8.10
CA ILE A 453 -8.50 -7.38 -8.28
C ILE A 453 -8.17 -7.06 -9.76
N PRO A 454 -7.33 -6.05 -10.05
CA PRO A 454 -6.97 -5.70 -11.42
C PRO A 454 -5.91 -6.64 -12.01
N ILE A 455 -6.35 -7.79 -12.54
CA ILE A 455 -5.49 -8.76 -13.24
C ILE A 455 -5.58 -8.57 -14.75
N ARG A 456 -4.42 -8.55 -15.43
CA ARG A 456 -4.30 -8.37 -16.88
C ARG A 456 -3.28 -9.33 -17.50
N GLY A 457 -3.59 -9.87 -18.68
CA GLY A 457 -2.63 -10.68 -19.44
C GLY A 457 -2.35 -12.08 -18.87
N PHE A 458 -3.05 -12.47 -17.81
CA PHE A 458 -3.09 -13.84 -17.31
C PHE A 458 -4.42 -14.10 -16.61
N THR A 459 -4.71 -15.38 -16.39
CA THR A 459 -5.83 -15.80 -15.57
C THR A 459 -5.32 -16.46 -14.29
N PHE A 460 -5.89 -16.08 -13.15
CA PHE A 460 -5.78 -16.89 -11.95
C PHE A 460 -6.80 -18.02 -12.09
N ASN A 461 -6.35 -19.17 -12.58
CA ASN A 461 -7.18 -20.37 -12.75
C ASN A 461 -6.35 -21.58 -12.35
N VAL A 462 -6.64 -22.15 -11.20
CA VAL A 462 -5.86 -23.20 -10.54
C VAL A 462 -6.81 -24.33 -10.23
N ALA A 463 -6.33 -25.57 -10.31
CA ALA A 463 -7.05 -26.75 -9.87
C ALA A 463 -6.25 -27.48 -8.78
N SER A 464 -6.93 -28.28 -7.97
CA SER A 464 -6.29 -29.20 -7.03
C SER A 464 -5.25 -30.05 -7.76
N GLY A 465 -4.15 -30.33 -7.07
CA GLY A 465 -2.98 -31.01 -7.65
C GLY A 465 -3.23 -32.46 -8.08
N THR A 466 -2.14 -33.15 -8.42
CA THR A 466 -2.16 -34.55 -8.85
C THR A 466 -2.74 -35.48 -7.79
N GLN A 467 -3.60 -36.41 -8.22
CA GLN A 467 -4.09 -37.52 -7.39
C GLN A 467 -3.40 -38.82 -7.80
N THR A 468 -3.16 -39.71 -6.83
CA THR A 468 -2.78 -41.11 -7.09
C THR A 468 -3.99 -41.97 -6.84
N ILE A 469 -4.45 -42.67 -7.87
CA ILE A 469 -5.68 -43.48 -7.86
C ILE A 469 -5.28 -44.93 -8.08
N CYS A 470 -5.63 -45.83 -7.17
CA CYS A 470 -5.43 -47.26 -7.35
C CYS A 470 -6.61 -47.91 -8.07
N GLN A 471 -6.41 -49.12 -8.59
CA GLN A 471 -7.47 -49.84 -9.29
C GLN A 471 -8.65 -50.11 -8.33
N GLY A 472 -9.83 -49.59 -8.69
CA GLY A 472 -11.05 -49.73 -7.89
C GLY A 472 -11.38 -48.52 -7.02
N ASP A 473 -10.46 -47.55 -6.89
CA ASP A 473 -10.73 -46.32 -6.17
C ASP A 473 -11.59 -45.37 -7.01
N THR A 474 -12.49 -44.65 -6.33
CA THR A 474 -13.16 -43.48 -6.91
C THR A 474 -12.23 -42.27 -6.79
N PRO A 475 -11.88 -41.58 -7.90
CA PRO A 475 -11.08 -40.37 -7.84
C PRO A 475 -11.76 -39.28 -7.01
N ASP A 476 -10.98 -38.53 -6.23
CA ASP A 476 -11.50 -37.37 -5.52
C ASP A 476 -11.91 -36.27 -6.52
N PRO A 477 -12.90 -35.43 -6.18
CA PRO A 477 -13.21 -34.25 -6.98
C PRO A 477 -11.98 -33.34 -7.15
N ILE A 478 -11.78 -32.87 -8.38
CA ILE A 478 -10.81 -31.83 -8.68
C ILE A 478 -11.45 -30.48 -8.37
N ILE A 479 -10.95 -29.81 -7.34
CA ILE A 479 -11.46 -28.52 -6.90
C ILE A 479 -10.68 -27.40 -7.60
N ALA A 480 -11.36 -26.55 -8.36
CA ALA A 480 -10.74 -25.39 -9.00
C ALA A 480 -11.01 -24.10 -8.25
N SER A 481 -10.05 -23.18 -8.32
CA SER A 481 -10.20 -21.80 -7.88
C SER A 481 -11.27 -21.11 -8.70
N GLN A 482 -11.96 -20.14 -8.11
CA GLN A 482 -12.73 -19.18 -8.90
C GLN A 482 -11.79 -18.45 -9.88
N PRO A 483 -12.00 -18.54 -11.21
CA PRO A 483 -11.11 -17.92 -12.17
C PRO A 483 -11.19 -16.40 -12.08
N LYS A 484 -10.04 -15.74 -12.18
CA LYS A 484 -9.93 -14.27 -12.16
C LYS A 484 -9.10 -13.78 -13.35
N GLY A 485 -9.45 -12.62 -13.87
CA GLY A 485 -8.85 -12.03 -15.07
C GLY A 485 -9.77 -10.97 -15.69
N ASP A 486 -9.42 -10.50 -16.87
CA ASP A 486 -10.06 -9.37 -17.57
C ASP A 486 -11.15 -9.78 -18.57
N VAL A 487 -11.61 -11.03 -18.51
CA VAL A 487 -12.58 -11.62 -19.44
C VAL A 487 -13.65 -12.43 -18.71
N SER A 488 -14.75 -12.72 -19.39
CA SER A 488 -15.75 -13.68 -18.90
C SER A 488 -15.21 -15.11 -18.97
N PHE A 489 -15.60 -15.95 -18.01
CA PHE A 489 -15.13 -17.33 -17.90
C PHE A 489 -16.24 -18.34 -18.20
N THR A 490 -15.87 -19.40 -18.91
CA THR A 490 -16.62 -20.65 -19.04
C THR A 490 -15.69 -21.79 -18.61
N TYR A 491 -16.26 -22.87 -18.07
CA TYR A 491 -15.48 -24.03 -17.66
C TYR A 491 -15.59 -25.15 -18.69
N GLU A 492 -14.48 -25.82 -18.94
CA GLU A 492 -14.43 -27.07 -19.69
C GLU A 492 -13.27 -27.91 -19.17
N TRP A 493 -13.60 -29.11 -18.67
CA TRP A 493 -12.60 -30.09 -18.28
C TRP A 493 -12.29 -31.00 -19.45
N LEU A 494 -11.01 -31.17 -19.74
CA LEU A 494 -10.51 -32.08 -20.78
C LEU A 494 -9.78 -33.24 -20.14
N ALA A 495 -9.96 -34.45 -20.69
CA ALA A 495 -9.26 -35.65 -20.28
C ALA A 495 -8.44 -36.22 -21.45
N ARG A 496 -7.37 -36.92 -21.11
CA ARG A 496 -6.61 -37.77 -22.04
C ARG A 496 -6.00 -38.95 -21.30
N THR A 497 -5.83 -40.06 -22.00
CA THR A 497 -5.02 -41.20 -21.52
C THR A 497 -3.74 -41.29 -22.35
N ASN A 498 -2.74 -42.04 -21.86
CA ASN A 498 -1.50 -42.24 -22.62
C ASN A 498 -1.82 -42.88 -23.98
N GLY A 499 -1.73 -42.10 -25.06
CA GLY A 499 -2.02 -42.54 -26.42
C GLY A 499 -3.20 -41.85 -27.11
N SER A 500 -4.00 -41.03 -26.40
CA SER A 500 -5.12 -40.27 -26.99
C SER A 500 -4.86 -38.76 -27.07
N GLY A 501 -5.61 -38.07 -27.94
CA GLY A 501 -5.73 -36.61 -27.90
C GLY A 501 -6.50 -36.14 -26.66
N TRP A 502 -6.48 -34.84 -26.40
CA TRP A 502 -7.39 -34.21 -25.43
C TRP A 502 -8.81 -34.21 -25.98
N ALA A 503 -9.76 -34.61 -25.16
CA ALA A 503 -11.20 -34.56 -25.46
C ALA A 503 -11.96 -34.09 -24.20
N PRO A 504 -13.21 -33.62 -24.33
CA PRO A 504 -14.04 -33.30 -23.16
C PRO A 504 -14.07 -34.45 -22.18
N ALA A 505 -13.86 -34.15 -20.90
CA ALA A 505 -13.81 -35.15 -19.85
C ALA A 505 -15.19 -35.81 -19.68
N PRO A 506 -15.28 -37.10 -19.32
CA PRO A 506 -16.57 -37.77 -19.11
C PRO A 506 -17.42 -37.11 -18.02
N GLY A 507 -18.75 -37.27 -18.09
CA GLY A 507 -19.68 -36.73 -17.09
C GLY A 507 -19.92 -35.22 -17.25
N THR A 508 -20.32 -34.57 -16.16
CA THR A 508 -20.50 -33.11 -16.11
C THR A 508 -19.13 -32.44 -16.07
N ASN A 509 -18.73 -31.82 -17.17
CA ASN A 509 -17.39 -31.28 -17.39
C ASN A 509 -17.39 -29.76 -17.64
N ASP A 510 -18.51 -29.09 -17.42
CA ASP A 510 -18.74 -27.66 -17.67
C ASP A 510 -18.90 -26.84 -16.38
N GLN A 511 -18.56 -27.45 -15.23
CA GLN A 511 -18.60 -26.81 -13.92
C GLN A 511 -17.20 -26.39 -13.44
N LYS A 512 -17.17 -25.50 -12.45
CA LYS A 512 -15.92 -25.05 -11.80
C LYS A 512 -15.09 -26.23 -11.33
N ASP A 513 -15.70 -27.08 -10.50
CA ASP A 513 -15.09 -28.30 -9.98
C ASP A 513 -15.45 -29.49 -10.87
N TYR A 514 -14.62 -30.53 -10.87
CA TYR A 514 -14.84 -31.72 -11.68
C TYR A 514 -14.77 -33.00 -10.86
N ALA A 515 -15.81 -33.83 -10.92
CA ALA A 515 -15.82 -35.16 -10.34
C ALA A 515 -15.49 -36.20 -11.43
N PRO A 516 -14.32 -36.87 -11.39
CA PRO A 516 -13.89 -37.75 -12.47
C PRO A 516 -14.61 -39.12 -12.53
N GLY A 517 -15.37 -39.49 -11.50
CA GLY A 517 -16.02 -40.82 -11.40
C GLY A 517 -17.04 -40.90 -10.28
#